data_AF-A0A1T4SNS3-F1
#
_entry.id   AF-A0A1T4SNS3-F1
#
_cell.length_a   1.000
_cell.length_b   1.000
_cell.length_c   1.000
_cell.angle_alpha   90.00
_cell.angle_beta   90.00
_cell.angle_gamma   90.00
#
_symmetry.space_group_name_H-M   'P 1'
#
loop_
_entity.id
_entity.type
_entity.pdbx_description
1 polymer ?
#
loop_
_entity_poly.entity_id
_entity_poly.type
_entity_poly.pdbx_seq_one_letter_code
_entity_poly.pdbx_strand_id
1 'polypeptide(L)'
;MAFFGLGGYLRLRQASLSAVVCVACPLMRRYAFGGNMWNIRELKYHLDLLGEQPEHYIEYLDSVCRIIKIFEFHKVEAFSLISRLDSDDPEMAMRLVFSMGSERTDVENEVISAQAHLHAALQNVRSMYDILAQLLNALLVHEPIPIHSCDICKVCKSLPNGKVKTELEKILASFEYQYVNSFVNTIKHRNLVQFNRQLDLLESRASIRIKPFSYAGCFYEQKWAIDVLKYGLDVKNQLIEIGQLLNSECGVRNA
;
A
#
# COMPACT_ATOMS: atom_id res chain seq x y z
N MET A 1 -19.08 7.92 59.29
CA MET A 1 -20.11 6.94 58.90
C MET A 1 -20.25 7.01 57.39
N ALA A 2 -20.27 5.84 56.73
CA ALA A 2 -20.46 5.57 55.30
C ALA A 2 -19.27 5.76 54.33
N PHE A 3 -18.98 4.63 53.69
CA PHE A 3 -17.98 4.24 52.70
C PHE A 3 -18.44 4.53 51.24
N PHE A 4 -17.52 4.20 50.30
CA PHE A 4 -17.63 4.03 48.82
C PHE A 4 -17.20 5.26 47.99
N GLY A 5 -16.30 5.17 47.02
CA GLY A 5 -15.60 4.05 46.41
C GLY A 5 -15.06 4.51 45.05
N LEU A 6 -13.74 4.70 44.95
CA LEU A 6 -13.04 5.02 43.70
C LEU A 6 -12.93 3.75 42.86
N GLY A 7 -13.72 3.64 41.79
CA GLY A 7 -13.60 2.56 40.82
C GLY A 7 -14.64 2.66 39.73
N GLY A 8 -14.25 3.10 38.52
CA GLY A 8 -15.14 3.03 37.36
C GLY A 8 -14.87 4.01 36.23
N TYR A 9 -13.64 4.12 35.72
CA TYR A 9 -13.37 4.78 34.43
C TYR A 9 -12.23 4.09 33.71
N LEU A 10 -12.46 2.84 33.26
CA LEU A 10 -11.60 2.14 32.29
C LEU A 10 -12.28 0.83 31.88
N ARG A 11 -13.34 0.94 31.08
CA ARG A 11 -13.89 -0.13 30.24
C ARG A 11 -15.07 0.45 29.45
N LEU A 12 -14.83 0.79 28.18
CA LEU A 12 -15.80 0.83 27.07
C LEU A 12 -15.14 1.50 25.85
N ARG A 13 -14.08 0.87 25.32
CA ARG A 13 -13.63 1.06 23.93
C ARG A 13 -13.10 -0.27 23.40
N GLN A 14 -13.98 -1.27 23.37
CA GLN A 14 -13.74 -2.55 22.72
C GLN A 14 -15.09 -3.17 22.36
N ALA A 15 -15.78 -2.61 21.36
CA ALA A 15 -16.86 -3.29 20.67
C ALA A 15 -17.19 -2.59 19.33
N SER A 16 -17.10 -3.37 18.25
CA SER A 16 -17.68 -3.13 16.92
C SER A 16 -17.01 -2.13 15.98
N LEU A 17 -15.81 -2.47 15.49
CA LEU A 17 -15.32 -2.04 14.17
C LEU A 17 -15.92 -2.88 13.02
N SER A 18 -16.98 -3.66 13.28
CA SER A 18 -17.52 -4.65 12.34
C SER A 18 -18.89 -4.28 11.73
N ALA A 19 -19.46 -3.11 12.02
CA ALA A 19 -20.88 -2.87 11.72
C ALA A 19 -21.25 -1.55 11.01
N VAL A 20 -20.29 -0.87 10.35
CA VAL A 20 -20.60 0.36 9.56
C VAL A 20 -20.29 0.21 8.07
N VAL A 21 -19.97 -0.99 7.58
CA VAL A 21 -19.79 -1.25 6.14
C VAL A 21 -21.07 -1.88 5.59
N CYS A 22 -22.15 -1.10 5.48
CA CYS A 22 -23.34 -1.57 4.76
C CYS A 22 -24.22 -0.43 4.25
N VAL A 23 -23.70 0.40 3.33
CA VAL A 23 -24.52 0.99 2.25
C VAL A 23 -23.67 0.96 0.98
N ALA A 24 -24.22 0.37 -0.06
CA ALA A 24 -23.55 -0.10 -1.26
C ALA A 24 -23.00 1.04 -2.15
N CYS A 25 -21.68 1.13 -2.29
CA CYS A 25 -21.03 1.83 -3.39
C CYS A 25 -20.49 0.78 -4.39
N PRO A 26 -20.86 0.79 -5.69
CA PRO A 26 -20.37 -0.16 -6.70
C PRO A 26 -18.84 -0.18 -6.83
N LEU A 27 -18.17 0.93 -6.50
CA LEU A 27 -16.70 1.02 -6.45
C LEU A 27 -16.09 0.16 -5.34
N MET A 28 -16.75 0.03 -4.17
CA MET A 28 -16.26 -0.86 -3.11
C MET A 28 -16.29 -2.35 -3.51
N ARG A 29 -17.17 -2.79 -4.44
CA ARG A 29 -17.11 -4.17 -4.97
C ARG A 29 -16.00 -4.37 -5.98
N ARG A 30 -15.59 -3.33 -6.74
CA ARG A 30 -14.41 -3.39 -7.61
C ARG A 30 -13.08 -3.38 -6.84
N TYR A 31 -13.10 -2.88 -5.60
CA TYR A 31 -11.93 -2.81 -4.70
C TYR A 31 -12.08 -3.70 -3.44
N ALA A 32 -13.08 -4.58 -3.41
CA ALA A 32 -13.27 -5.57 -2.36
C ALA A 32 -12.30 -6.74 -2.59
N PHE A 33 -11.48 -6.94 -1.57
CA PHE A 33 -10.46 -7.96 -1.43
C PHE A 33 -11.04 -9.36 -1.52
N GLY A 34 -10.70 -10.08 -2.60
CA GLY A 34 -10.91 -11.51 -2.76
C GLY A 34 -9.66 -12.14 -3.36
N GLY A 35 -8.49 -11.88 -2.77
CA GLY A 35 -7.24 -12.56 -3.13
C GLY A 35 -6.83 -13.51 -2.00
N ASN A 36 -6.49 -14.76 -2.33
CA ASN A 36 -6.00 -15.73 -1.37
C ASN A 36 -4.90 -15.12 -0.49
N MET A 37 -4.97 -15.35 0.82
CA MET A 37 -4.06 -14.73 1.78
C MET A 37 -2.71 -15.45 1.76
N TRP A 38 -1.59 -14.72 1.75
CA TRP A 38 -0.27 -15.32 1.96
C TRP A 38 -0.23 -15.93 3.36
N ASN A 39 -0.04 -17.25 3.45
CA ASN A 39 0.00 -17.96 4.72
C ASN A 39 1.36 -17.78 5.43
N ILE A 40 1.56 -16.59 6.00
CA ILE A 40 2.80 -16.22 6.71
C ILE A 40 2.98 -17.06 7.98
N ARG A 41 1.88 -17.44 8.64
CA ARG A 41 1.93 -18.22 9.89
C ARG A 41 2.55 -19.60 9.66
N GLU A 42 2.11 -20.31 8.63
CA GLU A 42 2.67 -21.62 8.30
C GLU A 42 4.13 -21.50 7.84
N LEU A 43 4.47 -20.45 7.08
CA LEU A 43 5.86 -20.21 6.69
C LEU A 43 6.76 -20.02 7.91
N LYS A 44 6.34 -19.19 8.88
CA LYS A 44 7.09 -19.01 10.13
C LYS A 44 7.29 -20.33 10.87
N TYR A 45 6.22 -21.09 11.06
CA TYR A 45 6.29 -22.38 11.76
C TYR A 45 7.25 -23.35 11.06
N HIS A 46 7.22 -23.39 9.74
CA HIS A 46 8.13 -24.21 8.95
C HIS A 46 9.59 -23.77 9.09
N LEU A 47 9.87 -22.47 9.01
CA LEU A 47 11.22 -21.92 9.15
C LEU A 47 11.78 -22.09 10.56
N ASP A 48 10.95 -22.00 11.60
CA ASP A 48 11.35 -22.27 13.00
C ASP A 48 11.84 -23.71 13.19
N LEU A 49 11.29 -24.67 12.45
CA LEU A 49 11.67 -26.07 12.55
C LEU A 49 12.95 -26.41 11.76
N LEU A 50 13.31 -25.62 10.75
CA LEU A 50 14.41 -25.91 9.83
C LEU A 50 15.66 -25.03 10.05
N GLY A 51 15.51 -23.86 10.65
CA GLY A 51 16.51 -22.80 10.59
C GLY A 51 17.61 -22.87 11.65
N GLU A 52 18.85 -22.56 11.25
CA GLU A 52 19.97 -22.29 12.18
C GLU A 52 19.89 -20.88 12.81
N GLN A 53 19.15 -19.94 12.19
CA GLN A 53 18.90 -18.58 12.70
C GLN A 53 17.46 -18.09 12.40
N PRO A 54 16.44 -18.68 13.03
CA PRO A 54 15.04 -18.40 12.73
C PRO A 54 14.62 -16.95 13.04
N GLU A 55 15.25 -16.31 14.02
CA GLU A 55 14.92 -14.97 14.52
C GLU A 55 14.89 -13.91 13.39
N HIS A 56 15.91 -13.91 12.51
CA HIS A 56 16.00 -12.93 11.43
C HIS A 56 14.87 -13.07 10.39
N TYR A 57 14.50 -14.29 10.01
CA TYR A 57 13.45 -14.52 9.01
C TYR A 57 12.06 -14.21 9.58
N ILE A 58 11.83 -14.54 10.86
CA ILE A 58 10.59 -14.21 11.55
C ILE A 58 10.39 -12.71 11.63
N GLU A 59 11.43 -11.94 11.97
CA GLU A 59 11.37 -10.48 12.04
C GLU A 59 10.98 -9.85 10.70
N TYR A 60 11.53 -10.35 9.59
CA TYR A 60 11.13 -9.89 8.25
C TYR A 60 9.67 -10.23 7.96
N LEU A 61 9.21 -11.43 8.28
CA LEU A 61 7.81 -11.84 8.09
C LEU A 61 6.84 -11.02 8.96
N ASP A 62 7.20 -10.73 10.21
CA ASP A 62 6.44 -9.83 11.08
C ASP A 62 6.39 -8.40 10.53
N SER A 63 7.52 -7.92 10.03
CA SER A 63 7.63 -6.60 9.44
C SER A 63 6.75 -6.49 8.18
N VAL A 64 6.73 -7.51 7.32
CA VAL A 64 5.83 -7.57 6.17
C VAL A 64 4.36 -7.58 6.60
N CYS A 65 3.99 -8.43 7.57
CA CYS A 65 2.64 -8.45 8.13
C CYS A 65 2.21 -7.07 8.66
N ARG A 66 3.11 -6.40 9.39
CA ARG A 66 2.85 -5.10 9.99
C ARG A 66 2.66 -4.03 8.92
N ILE A 67 3.55 -3.97 7.93
CA ILE A 67 3.51 -2.94 6.91
C ILE A 67 2.31 -3.12 5.97
N ILE A 68 1.86 -4.35 5.72
CA ILE A 68 0.59 -4.62 5.01
C ILE A 68 -0.58 -4.01 5.77
N LYS A 69 -0.67 -4.19 7.10
CA LYS A 69 -1.73 -3.59 7.91
C LYS A 69 -1.70 -2.06 7.88
N ILE A 70 -0.51 -1.46 7.93
CA ILE A 70 -0.34 0.00 7.84
C ILE A 70 -0.77 0.51 6.46
N PHE A 71 -0.41 -0.19 5.39
CA PHE A 71 -0.89 0.10 4.05
C PHE A 71 -2.42 0.05 3.98
N GLU A 72 -3.05 -1.01 4.48
CA GLU A 72 -4.51 -1.16 4.45
C GLU A 72 -5.21 0.01 5.15
N PHE A 73 -4.70 0.43 6.32
CA PHE A 73 -5.19 1.62 7.02
C PHE A 73 -5.13 2.86 6.12
N HIS A 74 -3.94 3.22 5.62
CA HIS A 74 -3.79 4.43 4.81
C HIS A 74 -4.56 4.36 3.49
N LYS A 75 -4.68 3.18 2.88
CA LYS A 75 -5.45 2.96 1.65
C LYS A 75 -6.93 3.21 1.88
N VAL A 76 -7.51 2.70 2.97
CA VAL A 76 -8.92 2.91 3.30
C VAL A 76 -9.20 4.39 3.55
N GLU A 77 -8.35 5.07 4.32
CA GLU A 77 -8.48 6.50 4.58
C GLU A 77 -8.34 7.34 3.30
N ALA A 78 -7.32 7.07 2.47
CA ALA A 78 -7.13 7.72 1.19
C ALA A 78 -8.35 7.52 0.27
N PHE A 79 -8.85 6.29 0.16
CA PHE A 79 -10.03 5.98 -0.64
C PHE A 79 -11.26 6.75 -0.17
N SER A 80 -11.51 6.78 1.14
CA SER A 80 -12.64 7.51 1.73
C SER A 80 -12.56 9.01 1.40
N LEU A 81 -11.40 9.63 1.59
CA LEU A 81 -11.17 11.05 1.29
C LEU A 81 -11.31 11.35 -0.20
N ILE A 82 -10.66 10.57 -1.06
CA ILE A 82 -10.71 10.75 -2.53
C ILE A 82 -12.15 10.58 -3.02
N SER A 83 -12.89 9.58 -2.52
CA SER A 83 -14.27 9.33 -2.94
C SER A 83 -15.23 10.44 -2.56
N ARG A 84 -14.98 11.16 -1.44
CA ARG A 84 -15.77 12.35 -1.07
C ARG A 84 -15.50 13.54 -1.98
N LEU A 85 -14.31 13.60 -2.55
CA LEU A 85 -13.88 14.65 -3.48
C LEU A 85 -14.13 14.27 -4.94
N ASP A 86 -14.65 13.06 -5.21
CA ASP A 86 -14.93 12.55 -6.54
C ASP A 86 -16.41 12.73 -6.87
N SER A 87 -16.72 13.53 -7.89
CA SER A 87 -18.10 13.84 -8.26
C SER A 87 -18.27 13.98 -9.76
N ASP A 88 -19.34 13.37 -10.27
CA ASP A 88 -19.89 13.53 -11.62
C ASP A 88 -21.09 14.49 -11.66
N ASP A 89 -21.55 14.96 -10.50
CA ASP A 89 -22.60 15.97 -10.40
C ASP A 89 -22.02 17.36 -10.75
N PRO A 90 -22.57 18.07 -11.76
CA PRO A 90 -22.01 19.33 -12.23
C PRO A 90 -21.90 20.42 -11.16
N GLU A 91 -22.87 20.51 -10.24
CA GLU A 91 -22.88 21.55 -9.19
C GLU A 91 -21.77 21.26 -8.17
N MET A 92 -21.71 20.03 -7.66
CA MET A 92 -20.67 19.58 -6.74
C MET A 92 -19.28 19.64 -7.36
N ALA A 93 -19.16 19.31 -8.64
CA ALA A 93 -17.92 19.38 -9.41
C ALA A 93 -17.41 20.82 -9.56
N MET A 94 -18.30 21.77 -9.85
CA MET A 94 -17.97 23.20 -9.89
C MET A 94 -17.58 23.71 -8.50
N ARG A 95 -18.32 23.30 -7.45
CA ARG A 95 -18.04 23.68 -6.06
C ARG A 95 -16.67 23.18 -5.59
N LEU A 96 -16.27 21.98 -5.98
CA LEU A 96 -14.94 21.42 -5.66
C LEU A 96 -13.80 22.30 -6.20
N VAL A 97 -13.91 22.75 -7.46
CA VAL A 97 -12.84 23.47 -8.17
C VAL A 97 -12.86 24.97 -7.86
N PHE A 98 -14.05 25.55 -7.77
CA PHE A 98 -14.26 27.00 -7.65
C PHE A 98 -14.66 27.45 -6.23
N SER A 99 -14.50 26.60 -5.20
CA SER A 99 -14.75 26.99 -3.81
C SER A 99 -13.95 28.22 -3.39
N MET A 100 -14.57 29.06 -2.55
CA MET A 100 -14.03 30.34 -2.08
C MET A 100 -14.11 30.44 -0.55
N GLY A 101 -13.34 31.35 0.04
CA GLY A 101 -13.40 31.63 1.47
C GLY A 101 -13.06 30.41 2.34
N SER A 102 -13.84 30.18 3.40
CA SER A 102 -13.62 29.08 4.35
C SER A 102 -13.79 27.70 3.72
N GLU A 103 -14.74 27.56 2.78
CA GLU A 103 -14.98 26.31 2.06
C GLU A 103 -13.76 25.87 1.25
N ARG A 104 -13.05 26.83 0.66
CA ARG A 104 -11.79 26.54 -0.04
C ARG A 104 -10.77 25.91 0.91
N THR A 105 -10.62 26.48 2.10
CA THR A 105 -9.70 25.96 3.13
C THR A 105 -10.07 24.56 3.57
N ASP A 106 -11.36 24.27 3.76
CA ASP A 106 -11.84 22.94 4.14
C ASP A 106 -11.53 21.91 3.06
N VAL A 107 -11.81 22.23 1.79
CA VAL A 107 -11.48 21.36 0.66
C VAL A 107 -9.96 21.18 0.52
N GLU A 108 -9.16 22.24 0.67
CA GLU A 108 -7.70 22.14 0.63
C GLU A 108 -7.15 21.22 1.74
N ASN A 109 -7.73 21.29 2.94
CA ASN A 109 -7.39 20.36 4.04
C ASN A 109 -7.74 18.90 3.70
N GLU A 110 -8.89 18.66 3.06
CA GLU A 110 -9.26 17.31 2.60
C GLU A 110 -8.31 16.79 1.52
N VAL A 111 -7.90 17.64 0.57
CA VAL A 111 -6.91 17.29 -0.47
C VAL A 111 -5.56 16.96 0.15
N ILE A 112 -5.07 17.77 1.10
CA ILE A 112 -3.82 17.51 1.83
C ILE A 112 -3.93 16.18 2.60
N SER A 113 -5.05 15.93 3.26
CA SER A 113 -5.29 14.67 3.98
C SER A 113 -5.26 13.47 3.03
N ALA A 114 -5.95 13.57 1.88
CA ALA A 114 -5.95 12.54 0.85
C ALA A 114 -4.53 12.26 0.33
N GLN A 115 -3.77 13.34 0.07
CA GLN A 115 -2.39 13.27 -0.37
C GLN A 115 -1.50 12.58 0.66
N ALA A 116 -1.61 12.95 1.95
CA ALA A 116 -0.82 12.35 3.02
C ALA A 116 -1.07 10.84 3.14
N HIS A 117 -2.34 10.43 3.12
CA HIS A 117 -2.69 9.01 3.17
C HIS A 117 -2.25 8.26 1.90
N LEU A 118 -2.39 8.83 0.70
CA LEU A 118 -1.91 8.19 -0.53
C LEU A 118 -0.38 8.05 -0.53
N HIS A 119 0.35 9.10 -0.14
CA HIS A 119 1.81 9.05 0.01
C HIS A 119 2.23 7.95 0.99
N ALA A 120 1.60 7.90 2.16
CA ALA A 120 1.88 6.88 3.16
C ALA A 120 1.59 5.47 2.62
N ALA A 121 0.46 5.26 1.95
CA ALA A 121 0.13 3.98 1.33
C ALA A 121 1.22 3.54 0.33
N LEU A 122 1.60 4.40 -0.62
CA LEU A 122 2.62 4.06 -1.62
C LEU A 122 4.01 3.85 -1.02
N GLN A 123 4.38 4.64 -0.01
CA GLN A 123 5.63 4.45 0.72
C GLN A 123 5.67 3.07 1.41
N ASN A 124 4.57 2.67 2.05
CA ASN A 124 4.47 1.35 2.66
C ASN A 124 4.61 0.23 1.62
N VAL A 125 3.96 0.37 0.46
CA VAL A 125 4.10 -0.61 -0.65
C VAL A 125 5.56 -0.73 -1.09
N ARG A 126 6.25 0.40 -1.31
CA ARG A 126 7.67 0.36 -1.70
C ARG A 126 8.52 -0.33 -0.63
N SER A 127 8.28 -0.01 0.64
CA SER A 127 9.00 -0.61 1.77
C SER A 127 8.69 -2.09 1.97
N MET A 128 7.51 -2.59 1.56
CA MET A 128 7.24 -4.04 1.54
C MET A 128 8.24 -4.78 0.66
N TYR A 129 8.62 -4.22 -0.49
CA TYR A 129 9.60 -4.83 -1.39
C TYR A 129 11.03 -4.74 -0.86
N ASP A 130 11.35 -3.75 -0.03
CA ASP A 130 12.64 -3.72 0.67
C ASP A 130 12.72 -4.87 1.69
N ILE A 131 11.65 -5.10 2.47
CA ILE A 131 11.61 -6.21 3.44
C ILE A 131 11.57 -7.56 2.71
N LEU A 132 10.80 -7.67 1.62
CA LEU A 132 10.78 -8.87 0.77
C LEU A 132 12.16 -9.18 0.21
N ALA A 133 12.93 -8.16 -0.21
CA ALA A 133 14.30 -8.35 -0.67
C ALA A 133 15.16 -8.99 0.42
N GLN A 134 15.08 -8.50 1.67
CA GLN A 134 15.81 -9.09 2.80
C GLN A 134 15.39 -10.54 3.02
N LEU A 135 14.08 -10.83 3.03
CA LEU A 135 13.56 -12.18 3.22
C LEU A 135 14.05 -13.16 2.14
N LEU A 136 13.94 -12.78 0.87
CA LEU A 136 14.38 -13.60 -0.26
C LEU A 136 15.90 -13.80 -0.27
N ASN A 137 16.65 -12.76 0.07
CA ASN A 137 18.10 -12.81 0.21
C ASN A 137 18.55 -13.78 1.30
N ALA A 138 17.80 -13.84 2.40
CA ALA A 138 18.08 -14.74 3.51
C ALA A 138 17.72 -16.20 3.20
N LEU A 139 16.62 -16.43 2.46
CA LEU A 139 16.07 -17.78 2.27
C LEU A 139 16.54 -18.48 0.98
N LEU A 140 16.72 -17.74 -0.11
CA LEU A 140 16.88 -18.34 -1.44
C LEU A 140 18.20 -17.98 -2.14
N VAL A 141 18.86 -16.90 -1.75
CA VAL A 141 20.12 -16.48 -2.38
C VAL A 141 21.28 -17.27 -1.80
N HIS A 142 22.06 -17.92 -2.67
CA HIS A 142 23.18 -18.79 -2.26
C HIS A 142 24.29 -18.02 -1.53
N GLU A 143 24.64 -16.83 -2.04
CA GLU A 143 25.59 -15.91 -1.42
C GLU A 143 24.85 -14.63 -1.01
N PRO A 144 24.39 -14.54 0.25
CA PRO A 144 23.55 -13.43 0.69
C PRO A 144 24.23 -12.07 0.51
N ILE A 145 23.48 -11.13 -0.06
CA ILE A 145 23.89 -9.74 -0.25
C ILE A 145 23.91 -9.04 1.12
N PRO A 146 24.91 -8.21 1.46
CA PRO A 146 24.92 -7.45 2.70
C PRO A 146 23.70 -6.53 2.84
N ILE A 147 23.08 -6.51 4.04
CA ILE A 147 21.80 -5.82 4.34
C ILE A 147 21.75 -4.38 3.80
N HIS A 148 22.81 -3.59 4.04
CA HIS A 148 22.90 -2.17 3.63
C HIS A 148 22.92 -1.95 2.10
N SER A 149 23.14 -3.02 1.33
CA SER A 149 23.23 -3.01 -0.13
C SER A 149 22.14 -3.85 -0.80
N CYS A 150 21.30 -4.51 0.00
CA CYS A 150 20.24 -5.43 -0.41
C CYS A 150 19.04 -4.62 -0.92
N ASP A 151 18.92 -4.61 -2.25
CA ASP A 151 17.82 -4.01 -3.00
C ASP A 151 17.13 -5.13 -3.79
N ILE A 152 15.82 -5.01 -3.97
CA ILE A 152 15.00 -6.05 -4.62
C ILE A 152 15.47 -6.35 -6.05
N CYS A 153 15.96 -5.37 -6.80
CA CYS A 153 16.47 -5.60 -8.15
C CYS A 153 17.77 -6.42 -8.14
N LYS A 154 18.67 -6.19 -7.18
CA LYS A 154 19.87 -7.02 -7.00
C LYS A 154 19.51 -8.42 -6.53
N VAL A 155 18.60 -8.55 -5.56
CA VAL A 155 18.14 -9.86 -5.08
C VAL A 155 17.53 -10.66 -6.21
N CYS A 156 16.66 -10.06 -7.02
CA CYS A 156 16.06 -10.70 -8.20
C CYS A 156 17.10 -11.31 -9.14
N LYS A 157 18.21 -10.61 -9.39
CA LYS A 157 19.32 -11.11 -10.23
C LYS A 157 20.06 -12.29 -9.59
N SER A 158 20.23 -12.26 -8.27
CA SER A 158 20.94 -13.30 -7.50
C SER A 158 20.08 -14.51 -7.16
N LEU A 159 18.77 -14.46 -7.36
CA LEU A 159 17.89 -15.60 -7.12
C LEU A 159 18.20 -16.76 -8.07
N PRO A 160 18.07 -18.02 -7.58
CA PRO A 160 18.08 -19.19 -8.44
C PRO A 160 16.92 -19.15 -9.44
N ASN A 161 17.06 -19.85 -10.56
CA ASN A 161 15.97 -19.96 -11.53
C ASN A 161 14.80 -20.74 -10.89
N GLY A 162 13.63 -20.13 -10.88
CA GLY A 162 12.47 -20.62 -10.17
C GLY A 162 11.23 -19.79 -10.44
N LYS A 163 10.12 -20.15 -9.79
CA LYS A 163 8.85 -19.44 -9.98
C LYS A 163 8.91 -18.07 -9.33
N VAL A 164 9.51 -17.96 -8.15
CA VAL A 164 9.68 -16.69 -7.44
C VAL A 164 10.47 -15.70 -8.28
N LYS A 165 11.61 -16.11 -8.85
CA LYS A 165 12.43 -15.24 -9.73
C LYS A 165 11.65 -14.78 -10.96
N THR A 166 11.04 -15.71 -11.67
CA THR A 166 10.28 -15.42 -12.91
C THR A 166 9.16 -14.42 -12.65
N GLU A 167 8.43 -14.59 -11.54
CA GLU A 167 7.33 -13.70 -11.22
C GLU A 167 7.82 -12.33 -10.73
N LEU A 168 8.91 -12.30 -9.95
CA LEU A 168 9.53 -11.05 -9.51
C LEU A 168 10.05 -10.23 -10.70
N GLU A 169 10.67 -10.87 -11.70
CA GLU A 169 11.12 -10.20 -12.93
C GLU A 169 9.94 -9.52 -13.67
N LYS A 170 8.79 -10.19 -13.77
CA LYS A 170 7.58 -9.60 -14.38
C LYS A 170 7.07 -8.41 -13.58
N ILE A 171 7.01 -8.53 -12.25
CA ILE A 171 6.53 -7.47 -11.36
C ILE A 171 7.43 -6.24 -11.48
N LEU A 172 8.75 -6.42 -11.41
CA LEU A 172 9.71 -5.32 -11.52
C LEU A 172 9.67 -4.63 -12.90
N ALA A 173 9.27 -5.37 -13.94
CA ALA A 173 9.02 -4.83 -15.27
C ALA A 173 7.63 -4.19 -15.45
N SER A 174 6.69 -4.38 -14.51
CA SER A 174 5.32 -3.86 -14.62
C SER A 174 5.27 -2.34 -14.48
N PHE A 175 4.27 -1.74 -15.15
CA PHE A 175 4.06 -0.30 -15.10
C PHE A 175 3.72 0.17 -13.69
N GLU A 176 2.85 -0.58 -12.99
CA GLU A 176 2.36 -0.25 -11.66
C GLU A 176 3.52 -0.19 -10.65
N TYR A 177 4.40 -1.19 -10.66
CA TYR A 177 5.58 -1.20 -9.80
C TYR A 177 6.53 -0.04 -10.12
N GLN A 178 6.84 0.17 -11.40
CA GLN A 178 7.73 1.25 -11.83
C GLN A 178 7.19 2.63 -11.47
N TYR A 179 5.87 2.84 -11.63
CA TYR A 179 5.18 4.04 -11.23
C TYR A 179 5.32 4.27 -9.72
N VAL A 180 4.96 3.29 -8.89
CA VAL A 180 5.02 3.42 -7.42
C VAL A 180 6.44 3.67 -6.95
N ASN A 181 7.42 2.93 -7.47
CA ASN A 181 8.83 3.11 -7.13
C ASN A 181 9.33 4.52 -7.54
N SER A 182 9.02 4.96 -8.75
CA SER A 182 9.42 6.28 -9.26
C SER A 182 8.74 7.42 -8.50
N PHE A 183 7.46 7.27 -8.18
CA PHE A 183 6.69 8.23 -7.38
C PHE A 183 7.32 8.41 -6.00
N VAL A 184 7.55 7.29 -5.30
CA VAL A 184 8.16 7.29 -3.95
C VAL A 184 9.57 7.90 -3.98
N ASN A 185 10.39 7.58 -4.98
CA ASN A 185 11.72 8.18 -5.07
C ASN A 185 11.67 9.66 -5.44
N THR A 186 10.68 10.10 -6.22
CA THR A 186 10.50 11.52 -6.54
C THR A 186 10.17 12.33 -5.29
N ILE A 187 9.20 11.88 -4.48
CA ILE A 187 8.83 12.57 -3.24
C ILE A 187 9.95 12.56 -2.19
N LYS A 188 10.80 11.51 -2.17
CA LYS A 188 11.95 11.40 -1.26
C LYS A 188 13.08 12.38 -1.58
N HIS A 189 13.36 12.62 -2.86
CA HIS A 189 14.62 13.26 -3.28
C HIS A 189 14.49 14.63 -3.94
N ARG A 190 13.28 15.06 -4.32
CA ARG A 190 13.10 16.29 -5.11
C ARG A 190 12.03 17.20 -4.53
N ASN A 191 10.79 16.97 -4.93
CA ASN A 191 9.64 17.81 -4.64
C ASN A 191 8.45 16.91 -4.34
N LEU A 192 7.64 17.29 -3.36
CA LEU A 192 6.33 16.67 -3.15
C LEU A 192 5.52 16.78 -4.45
N VAL A 193 5.13 15.64 -5.02
CA VAL A 193 4.25 15.62 -6.19
C VAL A 193 2.91 16.20 -5.76
N GLN A 194 2.52 17.34 -6.32
CA GLN A 194 1.34 18.08 -5.88
C GLN A 194 0.05 17.45 -6.39
N PHE A 195 -0.98 17.56 -5.56
CA PHE A 195 -2.33 17.08 -5.82
C PHE A 195 -3.19 18.29 -6.14
N ASN A 196 -3.82 18.28 -7.30
CA ASN A 196 -4.64 19.38 -7.78
C ASN A 196 -6.09 18.93 -7.91
N ARG A 197 -7.00 19.81 -7.50
CA ARG A 197 -8.42 19.70 -7.84
C ARG A 197 -8.58 19.98 -9.33
N GLN A 198 -9.28 19.11 -10.04
CA GLN A 198 -9.46 19.26 -11.48
C GLN A 198 -10.85 18.82 -11.89
N LEU A 199 -11.50 19.66 -12.70
CA LEU A 199 -12.70 19.35 -13.46
C LEU A 199 -12.27 18.91 -14.86
N ASP A 200 -12.63 17.70 -15.24
CA ASP A 200 -12.49 17.18 -16.59
C ASP A 200 -13.86 17.21 -17.28
N LEU A 201 -14.00 18.09 -18.26
CA LEU A 201 -15.25 18.28 -19.00
C LEU A 201 -15.52 17.16 -20.01
N LEU A 202 -14.49 16.40 -20.42
CA LEU A 202 -14.67 15.27 -21.35
C LEU A 202 -15.20 14.05 -20.59
N GLU A 203 -14.69 13.83 -19.38
CA GLU A 203 -15.13 12.75 -18.49
C GLU A 203 -16.35 13.17 -17.63
N SER A 204 -16.77 14.43 -17.69
CA SER A 204 -17.78 15.04 -16.81
C SER A 204 -17.54 14.72 -15.32
N ARG A 205 -16.29 14.82 -14.90
CA ARG A 205 -15.82 14.37 -13.59
C ARG A 205 -14.93 15.41 -12.95
N ALA A 206 -15.15 15.70 -11.66
CA ALA A 206 -14.23 16.47 -10.85
C ALA A 206 -13.68 15.61 -9.71
N SER A 207 -12.36 15.65 -9.56
CA SER A 207 -11.66 14.94 -8.49
C SER A 207 -10.25 15.50 -8.30
N ILE A 208 -9.40 14.76 -7.58
CA ILE A 208 -7.99 15.07 -7.41
C ILE A 208 -7.16 14.36 -8.48
N ARG A 209 -6.32 15.12 -9.20
CA ARG A 209 -5.25 14.60 -10.04
C ARG A 209 -3.88 14.83 -9.42
N ILE A 210 -3.02 13.84 -9.60
CA ILE A 210 -1.60 13.92 -9.30
C ILE A 210 -0.91 14.57 -10.49
N LYS A 211 -0.12 15.62 -10.24
CA LYS A 211 0.68 16.27 -11.29
C LYS A 211 1.65 15.30 -11.97
N PRO A 212 1.98 15.54 -13.26
CA PRO A 212 3.00 14.74 -13.93
C PRO A 212 4.36 14.89 -13.23
N PHE A 213 5.18 13.85 -13.31
CA PHE A 213 6.51 13.85 -12.73
C PHE A 213 7.48 13.00 -13.57
N SER A 214 8.78 13.22 -13.36
CA SER A 214 9.83 12.45 -14.03
C SER A 214 10.84 11.93 -13.04
N TYR A 215 11.23 10.69 -13.22
CA TYR A 215 12.25 10.02 -12.42
C TYR A 215 13.11 9.12 -13.30
N ALA A 216 14.44 9.18 -13.11
CA ALA A 216 15.41 8.35 -13.84
C ALA A 216 15.22 8.31 -15.38
N GLY A 217 14.82 9.43 -15.98
CA GLY A 217 14.58 9.53 -17.44
C GLY A 217 13.19 9.07 -17.90
N CYS A 218 12.39 8.45 -17.03
CA CYS A 218 11.00 8.11 -17.32
C CYS A 218 10.08 9.28 -16.99
N PHE A 219 9.11 9.55 -17.87
CA PHE A 219 8.05 10.54 -17.66
C PHE A 219 6.73 9.84 -17.35
N TYR A 220 6.04 10.32 -16.31
CA TYR A 220 4.74 9.85 -15.90
C TYR A 220 3.73 10.99 -16.06
N GLU A 221 2.72 10.74 -16.89
CA GLU A 221 1.62 11.67 -17.10
C GLU A 221 0.76 11.86 -15.84
N GLN A 222 -0.09 12.89 -15.86
CA GLN A 222 -1.05 13.12 -14.79
C GLN A 222 -2.01 11.93 -14.66
N LYS A 223 -2.36 11.58 -13.43
CA LYS A 223 -3.29 10.47 -13.12
C LYS A 223 -4.30 10.90 -12.06
N TRP A 224 -5.50 10.32 -12.09
CA TRP A 224 -6.43 10.48 -10.98
C TRP A 224 -5.84 9.83 -9.73
N ALA A 225 -6.03 10.47 -8.57
CA ALA A 225 -5.52 9.95 -7.30
C ALA A 225 -6.04 8.53 -7.01
N ILE A 226 -7.27 8.22 -7.43
CA ILE A 226 -7.85 6.88 -7.29
C ILE A 226 -7.11 5.81 -8.10
N ASP A 227 -6.65 6.14 -9.30
CA ASP A 227 -5.93 5.20 -10.16
C ASP A 227 -4.55 4.90 -9.57
N VAL A 228 -3.92 5.92 -9.00
CA VAL A 228 -2.63 5.78 -8.34
C VAL A 228 -2.74 4.97 -7.05
N LEU A 229 -3.83 5.15 -6.29
CA LEU A 229 -4.13 4.29 -5.15
C LEU A 229 -4.31 2.82 -5.58
N LYS A 230 -4.93 2.59 -6.74
CA LYS A 230 -5.07 1.26 -7.34
C LYS A 230 -3.72 0.66 -7.72
N TYR A 231 -2.79 1.42 -8.30
CA TYR A 231 -1.43 0.92 -8.56
C TYR A 231 -0.75 0.42 -7.27
N GLY A 232 -0.91 1.13 -6.16
CA GLY A 232 -0.42 0.67 -4.86
C GLY A 232 -1.06 -0.66 -4.41
N LEU A 233 -2.36 -0.82 -4.61
CA LEU A 233 -3.08 -2.06 -4.30
C LEU A 233 -2.61 -3.23 -5.17
N ASP A 234 -2.47 -3.01 -6.48
CA ASP A 234 -2.04 -4.02 -7.44
C ASP A 234 -0.61 -4.50 -7.10
N VAL A 235 0.31 -3.57 -6.81
CA VAL A 235 1.69 -3.89 -6.40
C VAL A 235 1.74 -4.63 -5.05
N LYS A 236 0.84 -4.30 -4.10
CA LYS A 236 0.71 -5.06 -2.86
C LYS A 236 0.19 -6.49 -3.11
N ASN A 237 -0.75 -6.67 -4.03
CA ASN A 237 -1.30 -7.99 -4.34
C ASN A 237 -0.26 -8.87 -5.02
N GLN A 238 0.53 -8.32 -5.94
CA GLN A 238 1.70 -8.98 -6.53
C GLN A 238 2.70 -9.47 -5.46
N LEU A 239 2.89 -8.72 -4.38
CA LEU A 239 3.73 -9.18 -3.26
C LEU A 239 3.13 -10.40 -2.53
N ILE A 240 1.80 -10.46 -2.38
CA ILE A 240 1.13 -11.63 -1.80
C ILE A 240 1.34 -12.86 -2.70
N GLU A 241 1.27 -12.69 -4.01
CA GLU A 241 1.52 -13.76 -4.98
C GLU A 241 2.97 -14.28 -4.85
N ILE A 242 3.96 -13.40 -4.73
CA ILE A 242 5.35 -13.81 -4.44
C ILE A 242 5.45 -14.57 -3.12
N GLY A 243 4.77 -14.09 -2.07
CA GLY A 243 4.75 -14.78 -0.78
C GLY A 243 4.16 -16.20 -0.86
N GLN A 244 3.12 -16.41 -1.67
CA GLN A 244 2.55 -17.73 -1.91
C GLN A 244 3.49 -18.65 -2.69
N LEU A 245 4.22 -18.11 -3.66
CA LEU A 245 5.25 -18.84 -4.39
C LEU A 245 6.41 -19.21 -3.47
N LEU A 246 6.84 -18.30 -2.60
CA LEU A 246 7.85 -18.55 -1.58
C LEU A 246 7.43 -19.69 -0.65
N ASN A 247 6.19 -19.68 -0.15
CA ASN A 247 5.65 -20.80 0.63
C ASN A 247 5.80 -22.13 -0.13
N SER A 248 5.45 -22.14 -1.42
CA SER A 248 5.53 -23.34 -2.24
C SER A 248 6.98 -23.81 -2.46
N GLU A 249 7.93 -22.89 -2.66
CA GLU A 249 9.36 -23.20 -2.81
C GLU A 249 9.98 -23.71 -1.51
N CYS A 250 9.51 -23.23 -0.35
CA CYS A 250 9.88 -23.78 0.95
C CYS A 250 9.14 -25.09 1.29
N GLY A 251 8.21 -25.58 0.46
CA GLY A 251 7.44 -26.81 0.76
C GLY A 251 6.25 -26.61 1.71
N VAL A 252 5.83 -25.37 1.94
CA VAL A 252 4.67 -25.00 2.76
C VAL A 252 3.41 -24.91 1.89
N ARG A 253 2.30 -25.50 2.37
CA ARG A 253 1.00 -25.41 1.67
C ARG A 253 0.28 -24.12 2.03
N ASN A 254 -0.14 -23.35 1.03
CA ASN A 254 -1.13 -22.29 1.21
C ASN A 254 -2.50 -22.95 1.39
N ALA A 255 -3.17 -22.67 2.52
CA ALA A 255 -4.50 -23.18 2.84
C ALA A 255 -5.58 -22.20 2.39
#